data_AF-A0A485KCT7-F1
#
_entry.id   AF-A0A485KCT7-F1
#
_cell.length_a   1.000
_cell.length_b   1.000
_cell.length_c   1.000
_cell.angle_alpha   90.00
_cell.angle_beta   90.00
_cell.angle_gamma   90.00
#
_symmetry.space_group_name_H-M   'P 1'
#
loop_
_entity.id
_entity.type
_entity.pdbx_description
1 polymer ?
#
loop_
_entity_poly.entity_id
_entity_poly.type
_entity_poly.pdbx_seq_one_letter_code
_entity_poly.pdbx_strand_id
1 'polypeptide(L)'
;MVRRKTSSEAGLHRRKSSTDMRKSDRKMSEILEGVAMPPSMSFLETQRITAMQMEIYGFAGWIASIVIFVCYLLWAYVPDEILEDYGLTYYPSRYWALAVPAMLVMTVFMLVVFYIAINWISTAPFDSYNTIRDQYTTTLTPAELDVQRDANTPAIADIPLTTVNRILFC
;
A
#
# COMPACT_ATOMS: atom_id res chain seq x y z
N MET A 1 52.97 55.97 -28.48
CA MET A 1 53.29 54.54 -28.65
C MET A 1 52.47 53.74 -27.63
N VAL A 2 51.20 53.51 -27.93
CA VAL A 2 50.23 52.77 -27.09
C VAL A 2 49.98 51.43 -27.79
N ARG A 3 49.64 50.39 -27.03
CA ARG A 3 49.05 49.09 -27.49
C ARG A 3 50.03 47.89 -27.55
N ARG A 4 50.45 47.39 -26.38
CA ARG A 4 50.81 45.97 -26.18
C ARG A 4 50.18 45.29 -24.95
N LYS A 5 49.46 46.01 -24.08
CA LYS A 5 48.85 45.39 -22.87
C LYS A 5 47.56 44.60 -23.12
N THR A 6 46.83 44.86 -24.22
CA THR A 6 45.49 44.29 -24.44
C THR A 6 45.46 42.80 -24.82
N SER A 7 46.56 42.24 -25.30
CA SER A 7 46.59 40.83 -25.76
C SER A 7 46.83 39.83 -24.61
N SER A 8 47.55 40.23 -23.56
CA SER A 8 47.86 39.35 -22.42
C SER A 8 46.67 39.18 -21.46
N GLU A 9 45.94 40.27 -21.18
CA GLU A 9 44.78 40.25 -20.28
C GLU A 9 43.59 39.47 -20.87
N ALA A 10 43.39 39.54 -22.19
CA ALA A 10 42.38 38.75 -22.90
C ALA A 10 42.67 37.24 -22.82
N GLY A 11 43.95 36.85 -22.87
CA GLY A 11 44.38 35.45 -22.71
C GLY A 11 44.17 34.93 -21.29
N LEU A 12 44.40 35.76 -20.27
CA LEU A 12 44.19 35.41 -18.88
C LEU A 12 42.70 35.29 -18.54
N HIS A 13 41.86 36.22 -19.01
CA HIS A 13 40.40 36.13 -18.86
C HIS A 13 39.83 34.90 -19.56
N ARG A 14 40.33 34.56 -20.75
CA ARG A 14 39.92 33.35 -21.49
C ARG A 14 40.35 32.07 -20.75
N ARG A 15 41.54 32.06 -20.16
CA ARG A 15 42.00 30.93 -19.32
C ARG A 15 41.16 30.79 -18.05
N LYS A 16 40.86 31.89 -17.37
CA LYS A 16 40.04 31.88 -16.13
C LYS A 16 38.63 31.40 -16.39
N SER A 17 38.00 31.91 -17.46
CA SER A 17 36.69 31.44 -17.94
C SER A 17 36.69 29.95 -18.31
N SER A 18 37.74 29.47 -18.96
CA SER A 18 37.87 28.04 -19.30
C SER A 18 38.06 27.15 -18.07
N THR A 19 38.80 27.60 -17.06
CA THR A 19 38.96 26.85 -15.81
C THR A 19 37.70 26.85 -14.95
N ASP A 20 36.95 27.96 -14.95
CA ASP A 20 35.69 28.07 -14.22
C ASP A 20 34.60 27.20 -14.86
N MET A 21 34.53 27.15 -16.19
CA MET A 21 33.62 26.29 -16.94
C MET A 21 33.92 24.80 -16.68
N ARG A 22 35.20 24.41 -16.70
CA ARG A 22 35.62 23.04 -16.34
C ARG A 22 35.29 22.69 -14.88
N LYS A 23 35.19 23.67 -13.99
CA LYS A 23 34.80 23.47 -12.58
C LYS A 23 33.28 23.34 -12.44
N SER A 24 32.49 24.11 -13.20
CA SER A 24 31.03 23.95 -13.21
C SER A 24 30.61 22.61 -13.80
N ASP A 25 31.27 22.16 -14.87
CA ASP A 25 30.96 20.89 -15.52
C ASP A 25 31.25 19.70 -14.59
N ARG A 26 32.34 19.77 -13.82
CA ARG A 26 32.69 18.76 -12.83
C ARG A 26 31.73 18.74 -11.65
N LYS A 27 31.29 19.92 -11.20
CA LYS A 27 30.28 20.04 -10.14
C LYS A 27 28.91 19.56 -10.63
N MET A 28 28.57 19.82 -11.90
CA MET A 28 27.37 19.31 -12.53
C MET A 28 27.43 17.78 -12.68
N SER A 29 28.57 17.21 -13.06
CA SER A 29 28.73 15.75 -13.14
C SER A 29 28.59 15.09 -11.78
N GLU A 30 29.16 15.67 -10.71
CA GLU A 30 28.97 15.19 -9.33
C GLU A 30 27.50 15.26 -8.89
N ILE A 31 26.77 16.32 -9.28
CA ILE A 31 25.33 16.43 -9.01
C ILE A 31 24.53 15.41 -9.83
N LEU A 32 24.88 15.19 -11.10
CA LEU A 32 24.22 14.20 -11.96
C LEU A 32 24.52 12.77 -11.51
N GLU A 33 25.69 12.50 -10.96
CA GLU A 33 26.08 11.22 -10.36
C GLU A 33 25.40 11.02 -9.00
N GLY A 34 25.20 12.09 -8.22
CA GLY A 34 24.34 12.09 -7.03
C GLY A 34 22.83 12.02 -7.35
N VAL A 35 22.44 12.35 -8.58
CA VAL A 35 21.10 12.18 -9.18
C VAL A 35 21.05 10.92 -10.07
N ALA A 36 22.04 10.04 -9.98
CA ALA A 36 21.90 8.69 -10.52
C ALA A 36 20.77 8.02 -9.74
N MET A 37 19.66 7.76 -10.43
CA MET A 37 18.54 6.98 -9.93
C MET A 37 19.10 5.73 -9.22
N PRO A 38 18.60 5.38 -8.02
CA PRO A 38 19.02 4.13 -7.39
C PRO A 38 18.82 3.00 -8.39
N PRO A 39 19.68 1.96 -8.37
CA PRO A 39 19.50 0.79 -9.23
C PRO A 39 18.04 0.37 -9.11
N SER A 40 17.34 0.21 -10.23
CA SER A 40 15.95 -0.21 -10.25
C SER A 40 15.89 -1.53 -9.47
N MET A 41 15.53 -1.46 -8.19
CA MET A 41 15.46 -2.65 -7.36
C MET A 41 14.49 -3.58 -8.06
N SER A 42 14.88 -4.84 -8.20
CA SER A 42 13.99 -5.82 -8.80
C SER A 42 12.68 -5.82 -8.01
N PHE A 43 11.57 -6.06 -8.70
CA PHE A 43 10.26 -6.08 -8.06
C PHE A 43 10.25 -6.93 -6.78
N LEU A 44 10.97 -8.07 -6.80
CA LEU A 44 11.10 -8.97 -5.66
C LEU A 44 11.93 -8.38 -4.50
N GLU A 45 13.00 -7.64 -4.77
CA GLU A 45 13.76 -6.94 -3.73
C GLU A 45 12.92 -5.85 -3.07
N THR A 46 12.13 -5.13 -3.88
CA THR A 46 11.21 -4.10 -3.36
C THR A 46 10.14 -4.74 -2.46
N GLN A 47 9.52 -5.84 -2.91
CA GLN A 47 8.55 -6.60 -2.12
C GLN A 47 9.16 -7.17 -0.83
N ARG A 48 10.42 -7.65 -0.86
CA ARG A 48 11.10 -8.15 0.33
C ARG A 48 11.41 -7.06 1.34
N ILE A 49 11.86 -5.89 0.86
CA ILE A 49 12.18 -4.77 1.75
C ILE A 49 10.92 -4.22 2.40
N THR A 50 9.83 -4.08 1.64
CA THR A 50 8.55 -3.65 2.22
C THR A 50 8.01 -4.69 3.20
N ALA A 51 8.07 -6.00 2.86
CA ALA A 51 7.65 -7.06 3.77
C ALA A 51 8.45 -7.04 5.09
N MET A 52 9.78 -6.97 5.01
CA MET A 52 10.65 -6.88 6.20
C MET A 52 10.35 -5.64 7.04
N GLN A 53 10.14 -4.48 6.40
CA GLN A 53 9.74 -3.26 7.11
C GLN A 53 8.41 -3.45 7.84
N MET A 54 7.40 -3.99 7.17
CA MET A 54 6.08 -4.26 7.76
C MET A 54 6.17 -5.23 8.94
N GLU A 55 7.03 -6.25 8.86
CA GLU A 55 7.27 -7.20 9.96
C GLU A 55 7.87 -6.51 11.19
N ILE A 56 8.87 -5.64 11.00
CA ILE A 56 9.52 -4.92 12.10
C ILE A 56 8.54 -3.94 12.76
N TYR A 57 7.80 -3.17 11.97
CA TYR A 57 6.78 -2.25 12.50
C TYR A 57 5.64 -3.00 13.17
N GLY A 58 5.23 -4.14 12.62
CA GLY A 58 4.23 -5.02 13.24
C GLY A 58 4.68 -5.55 14.60
N PHE A 59 5.92 -6.02 14.70
CA PHE A 59 6.48 -6.50 15.97
C PHE A 59 6.62 -5.38 17.01
N ALA A 60 7.17 -4.23 16.62
CA ALA A 60 7.28 -3.07 17.51
C ALA A 60 5.90 -2.57 17.96
N GLY A 61 4.93 -2.52 17.04
CA GLY A 61 3.55 -2.18 17.32
C GLY A 61 2.87 -3.17 18.27
N TRP A 62 3.14 -4.47 18.14
CA TRP A 62 2.63 -5.49 19.06
C TRP A 62 3.15 -5.31 20.49
N ILE A 63 4.45 -5.09 20.67
CA ILE A 63 5.03 -4.79 21.99
C ILE A 63 4.45 -3.49 22.55
N ALA A 64 4.39 -2.43 21.74
CA ALA A 64 3.82 -1.16 22.16
C ALA A 64 2.33 -1.29 22.56
N SER A 65 1.55 -2.09 21.82
CA SER A 65 0.15 -2.36 22.12
C SER A 65 -0.02 -3.08 23.45
N ILE A 66 0.84 -4.06 23.77
CA ILE A 66 0.82 -4.74 25.07
C ILE A 66 1.14 -3.75 26.20
N VAL A 67 2.19 -2.94 26.04
CA VAL A 67 2.59 -1.96 27.07
C VAL A 67 1.46 -0.95 27.31
N ILE A 68 0.89 -0.38 26.25
CA ILE A 68 -0.22 0.58 26.35
C ILE A 68 -1.44 -0.10 26.99
N PHE A 69 -1.75 -1.34 26.63
CA PHE A 69 -2.88 -2.08 27.18
C PHE A 69 -2.71 -2.36 28.67
N VAL A 70 -1.51 -2.78 29.11
CA VAL A 70 -1.22 -2.98 30.53
C VAL A 70 -1.31 -1.66 31.30
N CYS A 71 -0.74 -0.57 30.77
CA CYS A 71 -0.87 0.76 31.37
C CYS A 71 -2.33 1.21 31.47
N TYR A 72 -3.14 0.92 30.44
CA TYR A 72 -4.56 1.21 30.44
C TYR A 72 -5.32 0.41 31.51
N LEU A 73 -5.03 -0.89 31.67
CA LEU A 73 -5.64 -1.71 32.72
C LEU A 73 -5.23 -1.23 34.11
N LEU A 74 -3.95 -0.93 34.33
CA LEU A 74 -3.48 -0.37 35.59
C LEU A 74 -4.21 0.94 35.89
N TRP A 75 -4.26 1.85 34.92
CA TRP A 75 -5.02 3.09 35.05
C TRP A 75 -6.50 2.84 35.28
N ALA A 76 -7.13 1.83 34.70
CA ALA A 76 -8.57 1.56 34.82
C ALA A 76 -8.98 0.90 36.15
N TYR A 77 -8.14 0.02 36.72
CA TYR A 77 -8.49 -0.81 37.89
C TYR A 77 -7.83 -0.38 39.21
N VAL A 78 -6.70 0.35 39.18
CA VAL A 78 -6.05 0.83 40.41
C VAL A 78 -6.89 1.95 41.04
N PRO A 79 -7.17 1.93 42.35
CA PRO A 79 -7.98 2.97 43.02
C PRO A 79 -7.29 4.35 43.01
N ASP A 80 -8.10 5.40 43.06
CA ASP A 80 -7.66 6.79 42.90
C ASP A 80 -6.67 7.22 44.00
N GLU A 81 -6.83 6.72 45.22
CA GLU A 81 -5.94 6.97 46.36
C GLU A 81 -4.47 6.62 46.05
N ILE A 82 -4.25 5.51 45.34
CA ILE A 82 -2.90 5.06 44.97
C ILE A 82 -2.35 5.94 43.85
N LEU A 83 -3.18 6.33 42.87
CA LEU A 83 -2.76 7.22 41.78
C LEU A 83 -2.35 8.60 42.30
N GLU A 84 -3.09 9.12 43.28
CA GLU A 84 -2.81 10.41 43.91
C GLU A 84 -1.49 10.38 44.71
N ASP A 85 -1.16 9.27 45.38
CA ASP A 85 0.12 9.09 46.08
C ASP A 85 1.32 9.05 45.11
N TYR A 86 1.13 8.50 43.90
CA TYR A 86 2.12 8.56 42.82
C TYR A 86 2.18 9.94 42.10
N GLY A 87 1.37 10.92 42.53
CA GLY A 87 1.36 12.26 41.97
C GLY A 87 0.56 12.44 40.66
N LEU A 88 -0.24 11.44 40.28
CA LEU A 88 -1.12 11.49 39.10
C LEU A 88 -2.48 12.10 39.47
N THR A 89 -2.53 13.42 39.63
CA THR A 89 -3.75 14.14 40.02
C THR A 89 -4.64 14.55 38.85
N TYR A 90 -4.15 14.49 37.61
CA TYR A 90 -4.89 14.92 36.41
C TYR A 90 -4.98 13.79 35.38
N TYR A 91 -6.05 13.00 35.47
CA TYR A 91 -6.41 11.98 34.49
C TYR A 91 -7.90 12.11 34.09
N PRO A 92 -8.30 11.65 32.89
CA PRO A 92 -9.69 11.73 32.45
C PRO A 92 -10.60 10.92 33.37
N SER A 93 -11.90 11.21 33.38
CA SER A 93 -12.84 10.49 34.27
C SER A 93 -12.82 8.98 34.01
N ARG A 94 -12.97 8.18 35.08
CA ARG A 94 -13.01 6.70 35.03
C ARG A 94 -14.07 6.16 34.08
N TYR A 95 -15.11 6.93 33.78
CA TYR A 95 -16.11 6.60 32.76
C TYR A 95 -15.47 6.25 31.41
N TRP A 96 -14.36 6.90 31.03
CA TRP A 96 -13.66 6.61 29.79
C TRP A 96 -13.06 5.19 29.74
N ALA A 97 -12.76 4.58 30.89
CA ALA A 97 -12.34 3.18 30.95
C ALA A 97 -13.45 2.23 30.46
N LEU A 98 -14.72 2.59 30.59
CA LEU A 98 -15.83 1.82 30.03
C LEU A 98 -16.23 2.31 28.63
N ALA A 99 -16.18 3.63 28.41
CA ALA A 99 -16.61 4.23 27.15
C ALA A 99 -15.71 3.83 25.98
N VAL A 100 -14.38 3.78 26.16
CA VAL A 100 -13.44 3.39 25.09
C VAL A 100 -13.73 1.99 24.53
N PRO A 101 -13.81 0.92 25.34
CA PRO A 101 -14.11 -0.42 24.82
C PRO A 101 -15.53 -0.49 24.24
N ALA A 102 -16.51 0.17 24.84
CA ALA A 102 -17.87 0.23 24.30
C ALA A 102 -17.92 0.90 22.91
N MET A 103 -17.22 2.04 22.74
CA MET A 103 -17.11 2.72 21.45
C MET A 103 -16.37 1.87 20.42
N LEU A 104 -15.33 1.14 20.81
CA LEU A 104 -14.61 0.23 19.92
C LEU A 104 -15.54 -0.86 19.37
N VAL A 105 -16.30 -1.52 20.25
CA VAL A 105 -17.26 -2.57 19.85
C VAL A 105 -18.33 -1.99 18.91
N MET A 106 -18.89 -0.83 19.24
CA MET A 106 -19.88 -0.16 18.38
C MET A 106 -19.30 0.25 17.03
N THR A 107 -18.05 0.71 17.00
CA THR A 107 -17.34 1.09 15.77
C THR A 107 -17.12 -0.12 14.87
N VAL A 108 -16.66 -1.25 15.43
CA VAL A 108 -16.47 -2.50 14.67
C VAL A 108 -17.80 -3.00 14.12
N PHE A 109 -18.85 -2.99 14.93
CA PHE A 109 -20.20 -3.35 14.49
C PHE A 109 -20.66 -2.47 13.33
N MET A 110 -20.53 -1.15 13.45
CA MET A 110 -20.89 -0.22 12.37
C MET A 110 -20.05 -0.44 11.11
N LEU A 111 -18.76 -0.73 11.24
CA LEU A 111 -17.89 -1.05 10.10
C LEU A 111 -18.40 -2.28 9.34
N VAL A 112 -18.80 -3.34 10.05
CA VAL A 112 -19.38 -4.54 9.41
C VAL A 112 -20.69 -4.22 8.70
N VAL A 113 -21.58 -3.44 9.33
CA VAL A 113 -22.84 -3.03 8.72
C VAL A 113 -22.59 -2.20 7.45
N PHE A 114 -21.70 -1.22 7.51
CA PHE A 114 -21.34 -0.42 6.33
C PHE A 114 -20.68 -1.25 5.25
N TYR A 115 -19.80 -2.18 5.62
CA TYR A 115 -19.20 -3.10 4.67
C TYR A 115 -20.27 -3.90 3.93
N ILE A 116 -21.23 -4.51 4.64
CA ILE A 116 -22.33 -5.25 4.01
C ILE A 116 -23.17 -4.32 3.12
N ALA A 117 -23.52 -3.13 3.59
CA ALA A 117 -24.31 -2.17 2.83
C ALA A 117 -23.61 -1.72 1.52
N ILE A 118 -22.31 -1.42 1.60
CA ILE A 118 -21.50 -1.06 0.43
C ILE A 118 -21.41 -2.23 -0.55
N ASN A 119 -21.20 -3.46 -0.05
CA ASN A 119 -21.20 -4.64 -0.92
C ASN A 119 -22.56 -4.85 -1.60
N TRP A 120 -23.68 -4.63 -0.90
CA TRP A 120 -25.01 -4.72 -1.50
C TRP A 120 -25.26 -3.66 -2.58
N ILE A 121 -24.73 -2.45 -2.42
CA ILE A 121 -24.84 -1.40 -3.44
C ILE A 121 -23.91 -1.70 -4.63
N SER A 122 -22.75 -2.29 -4.37
CA SER A 122 -21.73 -2.57 -5.39
C SER A 122 -21.97 -3.86 -6.17
N THR A 123 -22.73 -4.81 -5.63
CA THR A 123 -22.98 -6.11 -6.26
C THR A 123 -24.22 -6.06 -7.14
N ALA A 124 -24.22 -6.82 -8.24
CA ALA A 124 -25.42 -7.00 -9.06
C ALA A 124 -26.57 -7.57 -8.21
N PRO A 125 -27.84 -7.26 -8.55
CA PRO A 125 -28.98 -7.84 -7.82
C PRO A 125 -28.93 -9.38 -7.87
N PHE A 126 -29.40 -10.04 -6.82
CA PHE A 126 -29.28 -11.50 -6.67
C PHE A 126 -29.90 -12.31 -7.82
N ASP A 127 -30.88 -11.74 -8.51
CA ASP A 127 -31.57 -12.35 -9.65
C ASP A 127 -30.88 -12.08 -11.00
N SER A 128 -29.77 -11.33 -11.01
CA SER A 128 -29.01 -11.05 -12.22
C SER A 128 -28.08 -12.19 -12.59
N TYR A 129 -28.12 -12.61 -13.86
CA TYR A 129 -27.14 -13.51 -14.45
C TYR A 129 -25.70 -12.99 -14.38
N ASN A 130 -25.51 -11.68 -14.18
CA ASN A 130 -24.20 -11.06 -14.03
C ASN A 130 -23.47 -11.51 -12.74
N THR A 131 -24.18 -12.12 -11.79
CA THR A 131 -23.59 -12.72 -10.59
C THR A 131 -22.94 -14.08 -10.90
N ILE A 132 -23.36 -14.73 -11.99
CA ILE A 132 -22.86 -16.05 -12.44
C ILE A 132 -21.86 -15.90 -13.59
N ARG A 133 -22.08 -14.90 -14.46
CA ARG A 133 -21.23 -14.62 -15.63
C ARG A 133 -20.76 -13.19 -15.60
N ASP A 134 -19.48 -12.98 -15.82
CA ASP A 134 -18.91 -11.65 -16.02
C ASP A 134 -18.75 -11.34 -17.53
N GLN A 135 -18.18 -10.18 -17.84
CA GLN A 135 -17.92 -9.76 -19.23
C GLN A 135 -16.87 -10.62 -19.93
N TYR A 136 -16.02 -11.33 -19.18
CA TYR A 136 -14.93 -12.14 -19.72
C TYR A 136 -15.28 -13.62 -19.86
N THR A 137 -16.47 -14.01 -19.38
CA THR A 137 -16.99 -15.37 -19.47
C THR A 137 -17.13 -15.77 -20.94
N THR A 138 -16.37 -16.79 -21.35
CA THR A 138 -16.30 -17.22 -22.74
C THR A 138 -16.94 -18.60 -22.87
N THR A 139 -18.18 -18.67 -23.34
CA THR A 139 -18.87 -19.95 -23.57
C THR A 139 -18.88 -20.31 -25.05
N LEU A 140 -18.63 -21.59 -25.36
CA LEU A 140 -18.76 -22.11 -26.73
C LEU A 140 -20.24 -22.19 -27.13
N THR A 141 -20.56 -21.69 -28.33
CA THR A 141 -21.87 -21.91 -28.94
C THR A 141 -22.02 -23.38 -29.38
N PRO A 142 -23.25 -23.89 -29.56
CA PRO A 142 -23.45 -25.29 -29.99
C PRO A 142 -22.71 -25.66 -31.29
N ALA A 143 -22.64 -24.73 -32.24
CA ALA A 143 -21.91 -24.94 -33.50
C ALA A 143 -20.39 -25.01 -33.31
N GLU A 144 -19.83 -24.18 -32.42
CA GLU A 144 -18.40 -24.23 -32.08
C GLU A 144 -18.06 -25.49 -31.29
N LEU A 145 -18.98 -25.96 -30.44
CA LEU A 145 -18.81 -27.19 -29.67
C LEU A 145 -18.70 -28.42 -30.59
N ASP A 146 -19.49 -28.47 -31.67
CA ASP A 146 -19.41 -29.55 -32.67
C ASP A 146 -18.07 -29.53 -33.41
N VAL A 147 -17.57 -28.36 -33.80
CA VAL A 147 -16.24 -28.21 -34.42
C VAL A 147 -15.13 -28.61 -33.45
N GLN A 148 -15.30 -28.29 -32.17
CA GLN A 148 -14.31 -28.57 -31.15
C GLN A 148 -14.28 -30.04 -30.71
N ARG A 149 -15.39 -30.76 -30.88
CA ARG A 149 -15.47 -32.19 -30.60
C ARG A 149 -14.50 -33.00 -31.46
N ASP A 150 -14.26 -32.54 -32.68
CA ASP A 150 -13.36 -33.18 -33.65
C ASP A 150 -11.94 -32.60 -33.62
N ALA A 151 -11.66 -31.63 -32.74
CA ALA A 151 -10.34 -31.02 -32.59
C ALA A 151 -9.44 -31.81 -31.63
N ASN A 152 -8.17 -32.00 -32.01
CA ASN A 152 -7.18 -32.69 -31.17
C ASN A 152 -6.84 -31.93 -29.87
N THR A 153 -7.05 -30.62 -29.85
CA THR A 153 -6.86 -29.76 -28.68
C THR A 153 -8.13 -28.96 -28.44
N PRO A 154 -8.80 -29.10 -27.28
CA PRO A 154 -9.99 -28.32 -26.97
C PRO A 154 -9.59 -26.85 -26.74
N ALA A 155 -10.37 -25.92 -27.29
CA ALA A 155 -10.26 -24.50 -26.94
C ALA A 155 -10.68 -24.26 -25.48
N ILE A 156 -10.07 -23.24 -24.89
CA ILE A 156 -10.30 -22.84 -23.52
C ILE A 156 -11.59 -22.01 -23.46
N ALA A 157 -12.61 -22.54 -22.79
CA ALA A 157 -13.90 -21.91 -22.66
C ALA A 157 -14.59 -22.36 -21.36
N ASP A 158 -15.42 -21.49 -20.81
CA ASP A 158 -16.18 -21.73 -19.60
C ASP A 158 -17.36 -22.66 -19.90
N ILE A 159 -17.55 -23.64 -19.02
CA ILE A 159 -18.71 -24.53 -19.06
C ILE A 159 -19.82 -23.86 -18.25
N PRO A 160 -21.00 -23.62 -18.84
CA PRO A 160 -22.08 -22.95 -18.12
C PRO A 160 -22.54 -23.79 -16.92
N LEU A 161 -22.78 -23.12 -15.79
CA LEU A 161 -23.14 -23.76 -14.52
C LEU A 161 -24.34 -24.70 -14.64
N THR A 162 -25.31 -24.37 -15.50
CA THR A 162 -26.47 -25.21 -15.79
C THR A 162 -26.10 -26.59 -16.34
N THR A 163 -25.06 -26.66 -17.18
CA THR A 163 -24.57 -27.92 -17.77
C THR A 163 -23.83 -28.73 -16.73
N VAL A 164 -22.95 -28.09 -15.96
CA VAL A 164 -22.24 -28.74 -14.84
C VAL A 164 -23.22 -29.31 -13.82
N ASN A 165 -24.25 -28.53 -13.45
CA ASN A 165 -25.24 -28.95 -12.46
C ASN A 165 -26.04 -30.17 -12.93
N ARG A 166 -26.47 -30.21 -14.20
CA ARG A 166 -27.16 -31.38 -14.78
C ARG A 166 -26.27 -32.62 -14.83
N ILE A 167 -24.97 -32.46 -15.10
CA ILE A 167 -24.04 -33.59 -15.18
C ILE A 167 -23.74 -34.15 -13.77
N LEU A 168 -23.52 -33.28 -12.79
CA LEU A 168 -23.09 -33.69 -11.45
C LEU A 168 -24.26 -34.04 -10.52
N PHE A 169 -25.40 -33.38 -10.65
CA PHE A 169 -26.48 -33.42 -9.66
C PHE A 169 -27.86 -33.86 -10.21
N CYS A 170 -27.93 -34.24 -11.49
CA CYS A 170 -29.12 -34.71 -12.24
C CYS A 170 -30.21 -33.66 -12.49
#